data_AF-A0A2T0GS55-F1
#
_entry.id   AF-A0A2T0GS55-F1
#
_cell.length_a   1.000
_cell.length_b   1.000
_cell.length_c   1.000
_cell.angle_alpha   90.00
_cell.angle_beta   90.00
_cell.angle_gamma   90.00
#
_symmetry.space_group_name_H-M   'P 1'
#
loop_
_entity.id
_entity.type
_entity.pdbx_description
1 polymer ?
#
loop_
_entity_poly.entity_id
_entity_poly.type
_entity_poly.pdbx_seq_one_letter_code
_entity_poly.pdbx_strand_id
1 'polypeptide(L)'
;PTLPPRTTAYPAAGKANAEVRLELIDLDGARRLPVRWDHENHPYLVTVHWSAYGPPLLAVQTRNQRSQPVLALDTETGETREVHRETDEHWVEIKTGWPAWTPEGSLVRISPVDGAYRLLVDGEDRTGDELQVRAVLDIGENDIMISASDGDPTQIHVFLVDGSGVHRLSDTPGVHGAARGGPVTVLASAGLRELRTRTRVLRGGETVAEIPSHAEESTIVPRVELLRLGARELAGALLLPSWHTPEHGSLPVLLDPYGGPQAQRVLHRRHGYLTSQWFAEQGFAVLVVDGRGTGGRGPAWDRAIAGDTAGPPLQDQVDALHACAAEHDELDLNRVAIRGWSFGGYLAALAVLRRPDVFHTAIAGAPVSDWLLYDTHYTERYLGDPNEHPEVYTANSLPHLAGELGGELLLIHGTVDDNVVFAHSLLLSEALTNAGKAHTLLPLPGVSHMPTSESKTENLLLLQLDFLRRTLPSPHA
;
A
#
# COMPACT_ATOMS: atom_id res chain seq x y z
N PRO A 1 37.06 1.99 -3.85
CA PRO A 1 36.38 1.40 -2.66
C PRO A 1 37.40 0.69 -1.75
N THR A 2 37.49 1.08 -0.48
CA THR A 2 38.45 0.52 0.52
C THR A 2 37.86 -0.56 1.42
N LEU A 3 36.52 -0.75 1.38
CA LEU A 3 35.81 -1.80 2.10
C LEU A 3 35.36 -2.90 1.13
N PRO A 4 35.33 -4.16 1.57
CA PRO A 4 34.73 -5.24 0.78
C PRO A 4 33.25 -4.93 0.52
N PRO A 5 32.69 -5.37 -0.62
CA PRO A 5 31.27 -5.22 -0.90
C PRO A 5 30.44 -5.97 0.14
N ARG A 6 29.30 -5.38 0.55
CA ARG A 6 28.29 -6.08 1.34
C ARG A 6 27.47 -6.96 0.40
N THR A 7 27.44 -8.26 0.68
CA THR A 7 26.56 -9.20 -0.03
C THR A 7 25.22 -9.28 0.70
N THR A 8 24.13 -9.15 -0.04
CA THR A 8 22.76 -9.33 0.45
C THR A 8 22.11 -10.45 -0.37
N ALA A 9 21.47 -11.41 0.29
CA ALA A 9 20.63 -12.40 -0.38
C ALA A 9 19.33 -11.73 -0.80
N TYR A 10 19.05 -11.71 -2.11
CA TYR A 10 17.86 -11.09 -2.68
C TYR A 10 17.24 -12.04 -3.71
N PRO A 11 16.13 -12.72 -3.38
CA PRO A 11 15.47 -13.63 -4.31
C PRO A 11 14.68 -12.81 -5.32
N ALA A 12 15.30 -12.44 -6.44
CA ALA A 12 14.62 -11.78 -7.54
C ALA A 12 13.63 -12.73 -8.23
N ALA A 13 12.60 -12.19 -8.89
CA ALA A 13 11.58 -12.96 -9.59
C ALA A 13 12.17 -14.07 -10.49
N GLY A 14 11.58 -15.27 -10.42
CA GLY A 14 12.05 -16.45 -11.14
C GLY A 14 13.34 -17.07 -10.60
N LYS A 15 13.92 -16.56 -9.50
CA LYS A 15 15.07 -17.17 -8.81
C LYS A 15 14.63 -18.01 -7.61
N ALA A 16 15.58 -18.73 -7.01
CA ALA A 16 15.32 -19.56 -5.85
C ALA A 16 15.04 -18.71 -4.61
N ASN A 17 14.02 -19.09 -3.85
CA ASN A 17 13.78 -18.57 -2.51
C ASN A 17 14.69 -19.26 -1.49
N ALA A 18 14.76 -18.68 -0.28
CA ALA A 18 15.37 -19.35 0.85
C ALA A 18 14.64 -20.66 1.19
N GLU A 19 15.38 -21.68 1.61
CA GLU A 19 14.81 -22.85 2.25
C GLU A 19 14.33 -22.49 3.66
N VAL A 20 13.02 -22.61 3.90
CA VAL A 20 12.40 -22.28 5.19
C VAL A 20 12.10 -23.54 5.98
N ARG A 21 12.48 -23.55 7.25
CA ARG A 21 12.18 -24.62 8.22
C ARG A 21 11.72 -23.99 9.52
N LEU A 22 10.91 -24.73 10.29
CA LEU A 22 10.40 -24.31 11.60
C LEU A 22 10.76 -25.37 12.64
N GLU A 23 11.10 -24.93 13.85
CA GLU A 23 11.44 -25.80 14.97
C GLU A 23 10.77 -25.30 16.25
N LEU A 24 10.31 -26.22 17.08
CA LEU A 24 9.87 -25.98 18.45
C LEU A 24 11.06 -26.14 19.38
N ILE A 25 11.32 -25.12 20.20
CA ILE A 25 12.42 -25.10 21.15
C ILE A 25 11.86 -24.76 22.51
N ASP A 26 12.11 -25.61 23.51
CA ASP A 26 11.75 -25.32 24.89
C ASP A 26 12.59 -24.14 25.41
N LEU A 27 12.07 -23.39 26.39
CA LEU A 27 12.75 -22.17 26.89
C LEU A 27 14.13 -22.44 27.50
N ASP A 28 14.34 -23.65 28.03
CA ASP A 28 15.63 -24.12 28.55
C ASP A 28 16.53 -24.74 27.46
N GLY A 29 16.04 -24.87 26.24
CA GLY A 29 16.71 -25.49 25.10
C GLY A 29 16.83 -27.01 25.17
N ALA A 30 16.21 -27.67 26.15
CA ALA A 30 16.37 -29.12 26.36
C ALA A 30 15.72 -29.95 25.25
N ARG A 31 14.58 -29.49 24.73
CA ARG A 31 13.90 -30.09 23.58
C ARG A 31 14.01 -29.17 22.37
N ARG A 32 14.37 -29.78 21.24
CA ARG A 32 14.33 -29.19 19.91
C ARG A 32 13.64 -30.17 18.97
N LEU A 33 12.49 -29.77 18.44
CA LEU A 33 11.63 -30.63 17.64
C LEU A 33 11.36 -29.97 16.28
N PRO A 34 11.76 -30.58 15.14
CA PRO A 34 11.46 -30.03 13.83
C PRO A 34 9.97 -30.10 13.54
N VAL A 35 9.41 -29.00 13.03
CA VAL A 35 8.03 -28.95 12.53
C VAL A 35 8.01 -29.42 11.08
N ARG A 36 7.13 -30.37 10.77
CA ARG A 36 7.02 -31.02 9.47
C ARG A 36 5.81 -30.52 8.72
N TRP A 37 6.04 -29.93 7.55
CA TRP A 37 5.03 -29.68 6.53
C TRP A 37 5.66 -29.82 5.13
N ASP A 38 4.80 -29.84 4.12
CA ASP A 38 5.18 -29.85 2.71
C ASP A 38 5.71 -28.46 2.27
N HIS A 39 6.91 -28.12 2.76
CA HIS A 39 7.62 -26.87 2.46
C HIS A 39 8.21 -26.85 1.05
N GLU A 40 8.24 -27.99 0.34
CA GLU A 40 8.62 -28.04 -1.07
C GLU A 40 7.53 -27.43 -1.95
N ASN A 41 6.26 -27.83 -1.75
CA ASN A 41 5.13 -27.26 -2.49
C ASN A 41 4.62 -25.93 -1.90
N HIS A 42 4.87 -25.69 -0.60
CA HIS A 42 4.45 -24.47 0.10
C HIS A 42 5.66 -23.77 0.73
N PRO A 43 6.53 -23.15 -0.10
CA PRO A 43 7.81 -22.59 0.34
C PRO A 43 7.69 -21.35 1.23
N TYR A 44 6.54 -20.67 1.22
CA TYR A 44 6.32 -19.49 2.04
C TYR A 44 5.63 -19.85 3.34
N LEU A 45 6.31 -19.67 4.48
CA LEU A 45 5.69 -19.61 5.80
C LEU A 45 5.21 -18.18 6.04
N VAL A 46 3.91 -17.94 5.89
CA VAL A 46 3.31 -16.59 5.96
C VAL A 46 3.20 -16.11 7.39
N THR A 47 2.66 -16.95 8.28
CA THR A 47 2.51 -16.61 9.69
C THR A 47 2.41 -17.87 10.55
N VAL A 48 2.77 -17.71 11.83
CA VAL A 48 2.55 -18.70 12.88
C VAL A 48 1.71 -18.04 13.97
N HIS A 49 0.53 -18.59 14.23
CA HIS A 49 -0.34 -18.15 15.31
C HIS A 49 -0.23 -19.11 16.50
N TRP A 50 -0.03 -18.55 17.69
CA TRP A 50 0.04 -19.31 18.94
C TRP A 50 -0.89 -18.66 19.96
N SER A 51 -1.77 -19.46 20.57
CA SER A 51 -2.70 -18.98 21.61
C SER A 51 -3.04 -20.10 22.58
N ALA A 52 -3.70 -19.76 23.70
CA ALA A 52 -4.19 -20.74 24.66
C ALA A 52 -5.42 -21.52 24.16
N TYR A 53 -6.02 -21.12 23.04
CA TYR A 53 -7.32 -21.60 22.58
C TYR A 53 -7.27 -22.82 21.65
N GLY A 54 -6.08 -23.25 21.25
CA GLY A 54 -5.93 -24.39 20.36
C GLY A 54 -4.48 -24.68 20.01
N PRO A 55 -4.23 -25.74 19.21
CA PRO A 55 -2.90 -26.02 18.69
C PRO A 55 -2.38 -24.83 17.86
N PRO A 56 -1.06 -24.57 17.84
CA PRO A 56 -0.51 -23.51 16.99
C PRO A 56 -0.90 -23.71 15.53
N LEU A 57 -1.14 -22.61 14.82
CA LEU A 57 -1.51 -22.61 13.41
C LEU A 57 -0.36 -22.09 12.56
N LEU A 58 -0.15 -22.71 11.41
CA LEU A 58 0.76 -22.25 10.37
C LEU A 58 -0.08 -21.89 9.15
N ALA A 59 0.09 -20.69 8.61
CA ALA A 59 -0.34 -20.39 7.25
C ALA A 59 0.86 -20.53 6.32
N VAL A 60 0.73 -21.40 5.32
CA VAL A 60 1.78 -21.63 4.30
C VAL A 60 1.20 -21.37 2.92
N GLN A 61 2.00 -20.91 1.96
CA GLN A 61 1.53 -20.59 0.61
C GLN A 61 2.35 -21.30 -0.47
N THR A 62 1.68 -21.69 -1.56
CA THR A 62 2.33 -22.07 -2.81
C THR A 62 3.14 -20.90 -3.39
N ARG A 63 4.12 -21.18 -4.24
CA ARG A 63 4.97 -20.12 -4.86
C ARG A 63 4.15 -19.08 -5.65
N ASN A 64 3.15 -19.53 -6.38
CA ASN A 64 2.22 -18.67 -7.12
C ASN A 64 1.16 -17.99 -6.22
N GLN A 65 1.15 -18.31 -4.92
CA GLN A 65 0.28 -17.70 -3.90
C GLN A 65 -1.22 -17.86 -4.16
N ARG A 66 -1.61 -18.84 -5.00
CA ARG A 66 -3.01 -19.18 -5.31
C ARG A 66 -3.64 -20.16 -4.34
N SER A 67 -2.84 -20.81 -3.49
CA SER A 67 -3.34 -21.68 -2.42
C SER A 67 -2.59 -21.42 -1.11
N GLN A 68 -3.36 -21.31 -0.03
CA GLN A 68 -2.85 -21.14 1.33
C GLN A 68 -3.48 -22.16 2.29
N PRO A 69 -2.83 -23.32 2.52
CA PRO A 69 -3.17 -24.17 3.65
C PRO A 69 -2.99 -23.45 4.99
N VAL A 70 -3.92 -23.72 5.90
CA VAL A 70 -3.78 -23.49 7.33
C VAL A 70 -3.61 -24.84 8.00
N LEU A 71 -2.49 -25.01 8.70
CA LEU A 71 -2.09 -26.26 9.32
C LEU A 71 -2.09 -26.11 10.84
N ALA A 72 -2.69 -27.05 11.56
CA ALA A 72 -2.54 -27.16 13.01
C ALA A 72 -1.30 -28.01 13.34
N LEU A 73 -0.48 -27.51 14.25
CA LEU A 73 0.74 -28.15 14.73
C LEU A 73 0.49 -28.96 16.00
N ASP A 74 0.88 -30.23 15.97
CA ASP A 74 1.07 -31.03 17.19
C ASP A 74 2.42 -30.69 17.81
N THR A 75 2.40 -30.08 19.00
CA THR A 75 3.61 -29.65 19.70
C THR A 75 4.39 -30.78 20.37
N GLU A 76 3.80 -31.97 20.52
CA GLU A 76 4.48 -33.14 21.06
C GLU A 76 5.31 -33.85 19.99
N THR A 77 4.78 -33.94 18.76
CA THR A 77 5.37 -34.71 17.66
C THR A 77 6.04 -33.87 16.57
N GLY A 78 5.65 -32.60 16.42
CA GLY A 78 6.11 -31.71 15.34
C GLY A 78 5.39 -31.95 14.02
N GLU A 79 4.42 -32.87 13.98
CA GLU A 79 3.60 -33.13 12.80
C GLU A 79 2.53 -32.05 12.62
N THR A 80 2.15 -31.79 11.37
CA THR A 80 1.09 -30.84 11.05
C THR A 80 -0.09 -31.53 10.36
N ARG A 81 -1.30 -31.01 10.58
CA ARG A 81 -2.52 -31.43 9.88
C ARG A 81 -3.21 -30.23 9.27
N GLU A 82 -3.67 -30.34 8.02
CA GLU A 82 -4.48 -29.29 7.41
C GLU A 82 -5.82 -29.16 8.13
N VAL A 83 -6.17 -27.94 8.52
CA VAL A 83 -7.49 -27.62 9.10
C VAL A 83 -8.34 -26.79 8.16
N HIS A 84 -7.71 -26.10 7.22
CA HIS A 84 -8.39 -25.30 6.21
C HIS A 84 -7.46 -25.00 5.04
N ARG A 85 -8.03 -24.60 3.90
CA ARG A 85 -7.29 -24.13 2.74
C ARG A 85 -8.06 -23.01 2.05
N GLU A 86 -7.39 -21.89 1.87
CA GLU A 86 -7.87 -20.78 1.05
C GLU A 86 -7.32 -20.94 -0.37
N THR A 87 -8.12 -20.62 -1.38
CA THR A 87 -7.71 -20.67 -2.79
C THR A 87 -8.27 -19.49 -3.55
N ASP A 88 -7.51 -18.98 -4.52
CA ASP A 88 -7.97 -17.94 -5.42
C ASP A 88 -7.39 -18.13 -6.83
N GLU A 89 -8.12 -17.69 -7.85
CA GLU A 89 -7.67 -17.76 -9.25
C GLU A 89 -6.43 -16.89 -9.50
N HIS A 90 -6.33 -15.74 -8.83
CA HIS A 90 -5.23 -14.79 -9.00
C HIS A 90 -4.22 -14.93 -7.88
N TRP A 91 -4.63 -14.63 -6.64
CA TRP A 91 -3.83 -14.81 -5.42
C TRP A 91 -4.69 -14.76 -4.15
N VAL A 92 -4.22 -15.45 -3.12
CA VAL A 92 -4.76 -15.39 -1.76
C VAL A 92 -4.18 -14.18 -1.04
N GLU A 93 -5.06 -13.26 -0.62
CA GLU A 93 -4.65 -12.07 0.11
C GLU A 93 -4.27 -12.40 1.56
N ILE A 94 -3.14 -11.88 2.01
CA ILE A 94 -2.70 -12.05 3.40
C ILE A 94 -3.32 -10.92 4.21
N LYS A 95 -4.16 -11.25 5.20
CA LYS A 95 -4.79 -10.25 6.07
C LYS A 95 -4.20 -10.33 7.48
N THR A 96 -4.16 -9.19 8.15
CA THR A 96 -3.66 -9.09 9.52
C THR A 96 -4.61 -9.79 10.51
N GLY A 97 -4.04 -10.52 11.46
CA GLY A 97 -4.77 -11.14 12.58
C GLY A 97 -5.44 -12.49 12.27
N TRP A 98 -5.22 -13.07 11.09
CA TRP A 98 -5.64 -14.43 10.77
C TRP A 98 -4.49 -15.24 10.17
N PRO A 99 -4.54 -16.59 10.19
CA PRO A 99 -5.53 -17.43 10.87
C PRO A 99 -5.39 -17.38 12.40
N ALA A 100 -6.50 -17.56 13.12
CA ALA A 100 -6.49 -17.60 14.58
C ALA A 100 -7.63 -18.48 15.14
N TRP A 101 -7.52 -18.87 16.40
CA TRP A 101 -8.57 -19.60 17.13
C TRP A 101 -9.40 -18.64 17.98
N THR A 102 -10.71 -18.87 18.00
CA THR A 102 -11.59 -18.41 19.10
C THR A 102 -11.36 -19.27 20.35
N PRO A 103 -11.74 -18.80 21.56
CA PRO A 103 -11.70 -19.59 22.79
C PRO A 103 -12.41 -20.94 22.71
N GLU A 104 -13.46 -21.05 21.90
CA GLU A 104 -14.24 -22.27 21.67
C GLU A 104 -13.54 -23.26 20.72
N GLY A 105 -12.41 -22.88 20.13
CA GLY A 105 -11.67 -23.70 19.17
C GLY A 105 -12.16 -23.58 17.72
N SER A 106 -12.99 -22.57 17.41
CA SER A 106 -13.42 -22.24 16.05
C SER A 106 -12.37 -21.41 15.30
N LEU A 107 -12.18 -21.69 14.00
CA LEU A 107 -11.19 -21.03 13.16
C LEU A 107 -11.71 -19.68 12.66
N VAL A 108 -10.95 -18.61 12.93
CA VAL A 108 -11.18 -17.24 12.46
C VAL A 108 -10.40 -16.99 11.18
N ARG A 109 -11.08 -16.46 10.15
CA ARG A 109 -10.50 -16.11 8.84
C ARG A 109 -11.06 -14.80 8.31
N ILE A 110 -10.32 -14.18 7.39
CA ILE A 110 -10.85 -13.13 6.52
C ILE A 110 -10.77 -13.62 5.09
N SER A 111 -11.93 -13.82 4.45
CA SER A 111 -12.00 -14.39 3.10
C SER A 111 -13.01 -13.65 2.22
N PRO A 112 -12.86 -13.69 0.88
CA PRO A 112 -13.87 -13.22 -0.06
C PRO A 112 -15.22 -13.94 0.11
N VAL A 113 -16.29 -13.20 0.33
CA VAL A 113 -17.69 -13.66 0.21
C VAL A 113 -18.50 -12.54 -0.44
N ASP A 114 -19.22 -12.89 -1.51
CA ASP A 114 -20.10 -11.97 -2.26
C ASP A 114 -19.45 -10.63 -2.64
N GLY A 115 -18.18 -10.68 -3.08
CA GLY A 115 -17.45 -9.52 -3.59
C GLY A 115 -16.78 -8.63 -2.53
N ALA A 116 -16.84 -9.00 -1.25
CA ALA A 116 -16.17 -8.30 -0.16
C ALA A 116 -15.35 -9.27 0.71
N TYR A 117 -14.40 -8.74 1.48
CA TYR A 117 -13.73 -9.51 2.52
C TYR A 117 -14.60 -9.53 3.78
N ARG A 118 -14.92 -10.73 4.26
CA ARG A 118 -15.78 -10.95 5.45
C ARG A 118 -15.01 -11.65 6.56
N LEU A 119 -15.48 -11.47 7.79
CA LEU A 119 -15.01 -12.25 8.93
C LEU A 119 -15.76 -13.59 8.95
N LEU A 120 -15.02 -14.69 8.80
CA LEU A 120 -15.58 -16.04 8.89
C LEU A 120 -15.14 -16.71 10.19
N VAL A 121 -16.10 -17.30 10.91
CA VAL A 121 -15.85 -18.15 12.09
C VAL A 121 -16.42 -19.53 11.77
N ASP A 122 -15.54 -20.54 11.68
CA ASP A 122 -15.88 -21.90 11.21
C ASP A 122 -16.62 -21.96 9.85
N GLY A 123 -16.37 -20.96 9.00
CA GLY A 123 -16.97 -20.86 7.67
C GLY A 123 -18.27 -20.07 7.60
N GLU A 124 -18.83 -19.67 8.74
CA GLU A 124 -20.00 -18.81 8.80
C GLU A 124 -19.59 -17.33 8.76
N ASP A 125 -20.25 -16.53 7.91
CA ASP A 125 -20.07 -15.07 7.86
C ASP A 125 -20.68 -14.41 9.11
N ARG A 126 -19.86 -13.62 9.80
CA ARG A 126 -20.23 -12.90 11.03
C ARG A 126 -20.36 -11.40 10.84
N THR A 127 -20.18 -10.90 9.62
CA THR A 127 -20.16 -9.47 9.28
C THR A 127 -21.28 -9.04 8.34
N GLY A 128 -21.88 -9.97 7.60
CA GLY A 128 -22.98 -9.67 6.67
C GLY A 128 -22.55 -8.77 5.51
N ASP A 129 -23.52 -8.19 4.79
CA ASP A 129 -23.28 -7.67 3.44
C ASP A 129 -22.62 -6.27 3.36
N GLU A 130 -22.64 -5.49 4.44
CA GLU A 130 -22.25 -4.07 4.40
C GLU A 130 -20.75 -3.83 4.59
N LEU A 131 -20.06 -4.71 5.33
CA LEU A 131 -18.70 -4.45 5.80
C LEU A 131 -17.59 -5.06 4.94
N GLN A 132 -16.64 -4.22 4.55
CA GLN A 132 -15.37 -4.63 3.96
C GLN A 132 -14.32 -4.81 5.07
N VAL A 133 -14.14 -6.04 5.54
CA VAL A 133 -13.20 -6.38 6.63
C VAL A 133 -11.75 -6.22 6.16
N ARG A 134 -10.94 -5.54 6.98
CA ARG A 134 -9.54 -5.23 6.69
C ARG A 134 -8.56 -6.02 7.55
N ALA A 135 -8.87 -6.19 8.84
CA ALA A 135 -8.05 -6.95 9.78
C ALA A 135 -8.85 -7.47 10.96
N VAL A 136 -8.38 -8.58 11.54
CA VAL A 136 -8.71 -8.95 12.93
C VAL A 136 -7.70 -8.23 13.83
N LEU A 137 -8.20 -7.46 14.79
CA LEU A 137 -7.38 -6.67 15.72
C LEU A 137 -7.16 -7.42 17.04
N ASP A 138 -8.17 -8.14 17.52
CA ASP A 138 -8.09 -8.94 18.75
C ASP A 138 -9.22 -9.98 18.81
N ILE A 139 -9.00 -11.07 19.54
CA ILE A 139 -10.00 -12.12 19.80
C ILE A 139 -10.17 -12.24 21.32
N GLY A 140 -11.36 -11.91 21.80
CA GLY A 140 -11.73 -11.94 23.21
C GLY A 140 -12.51 -13.20 23.57
N GLU A 141 -12.98 -13.26 24.82
CA GLU A 141 -13.77 -14.41 25.30
C GLU A 141 -15.12 -14.56 24.60
N ASN A 142 -15.76 -13.46 24.22
CA ASN A 142 -17.14 -13.46 23.67
C ASN A 142 -17.29 -12.64 22.38
N ASP A 143 -16.20 -12.03 21.91
CA ASP A 143 -16.22 -11.11 20.78
C ASP A 143 -14.91 -11.13 19.99
N ILE A 144 -14.98 -10.68 18.74
CA ILE A 144 -13.83 -10.45 17.87
C ILE A 144 -13.80 -8.96 17.51
N MET A 145 -12.69 -8.30 17.80
CA MET A 145 -12.47 -6.91 17.41
C MET A 145 -11.85 -6.87 16.01
N ILE A 146 -12.46 -6.13 15.09
CA ILE A 146 -12.01 -6.01 13.69
C ILE A 146 -11.87 -4.55 13.27
N SER A 147 -11.09 -4.32 12.21
CA SER A 147 -11.18 -3.09 11.42
C SER A 147 -11.88 -3.37 10.09
N ALA A 148 -12.76 -2.45 9.68
CA ALA A 148 -13.51 -2.57 8.43
C ALA A 148 -13.89 -1.20 7.86
N SER A 149 -14.13 -1.15 6.55
CA SER A 149 -14.82 -0.03 5.91
C SER A 149 -16.31 -0.36 5.78
N ASP A 150 -17.17 0.65 5.95
CA ASP A 150 -18.62 0.53 5.86
C ASP A 150 -19.13 1.48 4.76
N GLY A 151 -19.27 0.95 3.55
CA GLY A 151 -19.67 1.67 2.33
C GLY A 151 -18.65 2.69 1.76
N ASP A 152 -17.96 3.45 2.61
CA ASP A 152 -16.94 4.42 2.22
C ASP A 152 -15.52 3.84 2.38
N PRO A 153 -14.80 3.54 1.28
CA PRO A 153 -13.47 2.96 1.35
C PRO A 153 -12.41 3.94 1.90
N THR A 154 -12.71 5.24 2.01
CA THR A 154 -11.81 6.23 2.60
C THR A 154 -11.85 6.21 4.13
N GLN A 155 -12.85 5.56 4.74
CA GLN A 155 -13.02 5.43 6.18
C GLN A 155 -12.69 4.01 6.64
N ILE A 156 -12.05 3.90 7.81
CA ILE A 156 -11.71 2.62 8.44
C ILE A 156 -12.16 2.71 9.88
N HIS A 157 -13.18 1.95 10.24
CA HIS A 157 -13.76 1.93 11.58
C HIS A 157 -13.33 0.68 12.35
N VAL A 158 -13.48 0.74 13.67
CA VAL A 158 -13.27 -0.40 14.57
C VAL A 158 -14.64 -0.93 14.99
N PHE A 159 -14.81 -2.26 14.93
CA PHE A 159 -16.04 -2.95 15.29
C PHE A 159 -15.75 -4.09 16.27
N LEU A 160 -16.75 -4.44 17.08
CA LEU A 160 -16.83 -5.68 17.83
C LEU A 160 -17.87 -6.58 17.17
N VAL A 161 -17.53 -7.85 16.97
CA VAL A 161 -18.42 -8.87 16.43
C VAL A 161 -18.66 -9.91 17.53
N ASP A 162 -19.91 -10.07 17.97
CA ASP A 162 -20.29 -11.00 19.04
C ASP A 162 -21.53 -11.84 18.66
N GLY A 163 -22.14 -12.51 19.65
CA GLY A 163 -23.35 -13.32 19.44
C GLY A 163 -24.63 -12.50 19.16
N SER A 164 -24.60 -11.19 19.41
CA SER A 164 -25.72 -10.27 19.17
C SER A 164 -25.62 -9.51 17.85
N GLY A 165 -24.43 -9.45 17.25
CA GLY A 165 -24.20 -8.86 15.93
C GLY A 165 -22.89 -8.09 15.84
N VAL A 166 -22.89 -7.05 15.01
CA VAL A 166 -21.72 -6.19 14.76
C VAL A 166 -21.96 -4.80 15.34
N HIS A 167 -21.03 -4.34 16.19
CA HIS A 167 -21.14 -3.08 16.93
C HIS A 167 -19.96 -2.17 16.63
N ARG A 168 -20.21 -0.99 16.07
CA ARG A 168 -19.15 -0.01 15.78
C ARG A 168 -18.68 0.69 17.07
N LEU A 169 -17.38 0.71 17.32
CA LEU A 169 -16.77 1.42 18.46
C LEU A 169 -16.37 2.87 18.14
N SER A 170 -15.98 3.14 16.90
CA SER A 170 -15.68 4.50 16.46
C SER A 170 -16.95 5.28 16.12
N ASP A 171 -16.99 6.56 16.46
CA ASP A 171 -18.18 7.42 16.47
C ASP A 171 -18.09 8.64 15.53
N THR A 172 -17.00 8.77 14.77
CA THR A 172 -16.74 9.90 13.87
C THR A 172 -16.24 9.40 12.52
N PRO A 173 -16.43 10.13 11.41
CA PRO A 173 -15.81 9.79 10.14
C PRO A 173 -14.29 9.86 10.21
N GLY A 174 -13.59 8.82 9.77
CA GLY A 174 -12.15 8.80 9.88
C GLY A 174 -11.49 7.45 9.66
N VAL A 175 -10.20 7.44 10.00
CA VAL A 175 -9.39 6.23 10.11
C VAL A 175 -9.15 5.96 11.58
N HIS A 176 -9.59 4.79 12.01
CA HIS A 176 -9.55 4.34 13.40
C HIS A 176 -8.75 3.04 13.50
N GLY A 177 -8.04 2.89 14.61
CA GLY A 177 -7.35 1.67 14.99
C GLY A 177 -7.48 1.44 16.48
N ALA A 178 -7.41 0.19 16.90
CA ALA A 178 -7.53 -0.15 18.32
C ALA A 178 -6.56 -1.24 18.73
N ALA A 179 -6.16 -1.20 20.00
CA ALA A 179 -5.50 -2.29 20.70
C ALA A 179 -6.27 -2.59 21.98
N ARG A 180 -6.43 -3.87 22.31
CA ARG A 180 -7.14 -4.31 23.52
C ARG A 180 -6.19 -5.06 24.46
N GLY A 181 -6.38 -4.85 25.76
CA GLY A 181 -5.73 -5.58 26.83
C GLY A 181 -6.69 -5.80 27.99
N GLY A 182 -7.18 -7.02 28.16
CA GLY A 182 -8.25 -7.34 29.11
C GLY A 182 -9.49 -6.47 28.85
N PRO A 183 -10.06 -5.81 29.88
CA PRO A 183 -11.27 -4.98 29.72
C PRO A 183 -11.01 -3.59 29.15
N VAL A 184 -9.76 -3.27 28.77
CA VAL A 184 -9.35 -1.94 28.31
C VAL A 184 -9.07 -1.97 26.81
N THR A 185 -9.68 -1.03 26.09
CA THR A 185 -9.39 -0.80 24.67
C THR A 185 -8.80 0.60 24.50
N VAL A 186 -7.68 0.72 23.80
CA VAL A 186 -7.12 2.01 23.37
C VAL A 186 -7.53 2.23 21.92
N LEU A 187 -8.34 3.25 21.67
CA LEU A 187 -8.83 3.61 20.33
C LEU A 187 -8.13 4.88 19.85
N ALA A 188 -7.38 4.75 18.76
CA ALA A 188 -6.81 5.86 18.01
C ALA A 188 -7.78 6.27 16.89
N SER A 189 -8.02 7.57 16.72
CA SER A 189 -8.95 8.12 15.72
C SER A 189 -8.31 9.32 15.03
N ALA A 190 -8.32 9.33 13.71
CA ALA A 190 -7.89 10.46 12.89
C ALA A 190 -8.97 10.80 11.86
N GLY A 191 -9.33 12.08 11.76
CA GLY A 191 -10.32 12.59 10.82
C GLY A 191 -9.79 13.73 9.96
N LEU A 192 -10.65 14.32 9.12
CA LEU A 192 -10.33 15.53 8.36
C LEU A 192 -10.47 16.83 9.18
N ARG A 193 -11.24 16.81 10.27
CA ARG A 193 -11.47 17.99 11.12
C ARG A 193 -10.31 18.28 12.06
N GLU A 194 -9.57 17.25 12.44
CA GLU A 194 -8.51 17.30 13.45
C GLU A 194 -7.15 17.10 12.78
N LEU A 195 -6.16 17.92 13.15
CA LEU A 195 -4.79 17.74 12.66
C LEU A 195 -4.08 16.56 13.33
N ARG A 196 -4.41 16.29 14.60
CA ARG A 196 -3.78 15.25 15.41
C ARG A 196 -4.69 14.04 15.55
N THR A 197 -4.09 12.87 15.64
CA THR A 197 -4.78 11.66 16.08
C THR A 197 -5.20 11.82 17.54
N ARG A 198 -6.48 11.57 17.81
CA ARG A 198 -7.03 11.49 19.17
C ARG A 198 -6.95 10.05 19.68
N THR A 199 -6.51 9.86 20.91
CA THR A 199 -6.35 8.54 21.51
C THR A 199 -7.17 8.43 22.79
N ARG A 200 -8.24 7.61 22.75
CA ARG A 200 -9.14 7.38 23.89
C ARG A 200 -8.87 6.03 24.52
N VAL A 201 -9.04 5.95 25.83
CA VAL A 201 -9.05 4.70 26.60
C VAL A 201 -10.48 4.38 26.95
N LEU A 202 -10.93 3.19 26.57
CA LEU A 202 -12.29 2.70 26.73
C LEU A 202 -12.34 1.54 27.71
N ARG A 203 -13.45 1.45 28.45
CA ARG A 203 -13.82 0.28 29.26
C ARG A 203 -15.31 0.03 29.10
N GLY A 204 -15.70 -1.16 28.68
CA GLY A 204 -17.11 -1.47 28.39
C GLY A 204 -17.72 -0.57 27.30
N GLY A 205 -16.91 -0.13 26.33
CA GLY A 205 -17.33 0.79 25.26
C GLY A 205 -17.37 2.28 25.67
N GLU A 206 -17.26 2.60 26.95
CA GLU A 206 -17.27 3.99 27.42
C GLU A 206 -15.86 4.56 27.52
N THR A 207 -15.69 5.84 27.16
CA THR A 207 -14.41 6.55 27.32
C THR A 207 -14.17 6.86 28.80
N VAL A 208 -13.10 6.31 29.36
CA VAL A 208 -12.70 6.52 30.76
C VAL A 208 -11.49 7.44 30.91
N ALA A 209 -10.69 7.61 29.86
CA ALA A 209 -9.56 8.55 29.82
C ALA A 209 -9.19 8.91 28.37
N GLU A 210 -8.38 9.95 28.22
CA GLU A 210 -7.77 10.35 26.95
C GLU A 210 -6.24 10.40 27.13
N ILE A 211 -5.50 9.86 26.16
CA ILE A 211 -4.04 9.97 26.12
C ILE A 211 -3.70 11.23 25.32
N PRO A 212 -3.09 12.25 25.95
CA PRO A 212 -2.80 13.51 25.27
C PRO A 212 -1.78 13.32 24.14
N SER A 213 -2.02 13.98 23.01
CA SER A 213 -1.07 14.00 21.89
C SER A 213 -0.10 15.17 22.02
N HIS A 214 1.18 14.85 22.17
CA HIS A 214 2.30 15.80 22.20
C HIS A 214 2.98 15.97 20.83
N ALA A 215 2.36 15.47 19.75
CA ALA A 215 2.86 15.72 18.40
C ALA A 215 2.91 17.23 18.12
N GLU A 216 3.91 17.68 17.38
CA GLU A 216 3.99 19.08 16.96
C GLU A 216 2.78 19.45 16.10
N GLU A 217 2.34 20.71 16.21
CA GLU A 217 1.31 21.23 15.32
C GLU A 217 1.94 21.62 14.00
N SER A 218 1.41 21.08 12.90
CA SER A 218 1.90 21.47 11.57
C SER A 218 1.55 22.93 11.29
N THR A 219 2.51 23.67 10.73
CA THR A 219 2.29 25.00 10.18
C THR A 219 1.48 24.98 8.88
N ILE A 220 1.27 23.78 8.32
CA ILE A 220 0.50 23.53 7.10
C ILE A 220 -0.83 22.91 7.51
N VAL A 221 -1.91 23.45 6.97
CA VAL A 221 -3.27 23.03 7.30
C VAL A 221 -3.91 22.48 6.02
N PRO A 222 -3.93 21.14 5.82
CA PRO A 222 -4.50 20.55 4.62
C PRO A 222 -5.97 20.94 4.42
N ARG A 223 -6.31 21.42 3.22
CA ARG A 223 -7.63 21.78 2.73
C ARG A 223 -8.06 20.72 1.74
N VAL A 224 -8.47 19.57 2.28
CA VAL A 224 -8.76 18.36 1.50
C VAL A 224 -10.21 18.38 1.06
N GLU A 225 -10.44 18.31 -0.24
CA GLU A 225 -11.73 17.98 -0.82
C GLU A 225 -11.70 16.52 -1.28
N LEU A 226 -12.46 15.64 -0.61
CA LEU A 226 -12.59 14.25 -1.02
C LEU A 226 -13.63 14.12 -2.14
N LEU A 227 -13.26 13.41 -3.19
CA LEU A 227 -14.01 13.30 -4.44
C LEU A 227 -14.27 11.84 -4.82
N ARG A 228 -15.32 11.62 -5.61
CA ARG A 228 -15.56 10.36 -6.35
C ARG A 228 -15.49 10.67 -7.84
N LEU A 229 -14.46 10.15 -8.50
CA LEU A 229 -14.07 10.61 -9.83
C LEU A 229 -14.41 9.59 -10.91
N GLY A 230 -15.13 10.04 -11.93
CA GLY A 230 -15.42 9.30 -13.16
C GLY A 230 -16.34 8.09 -12.97
N ALA A 231 -16.49 7.31 -14.04
CA ALA A 231 -17.44 6.19 -14.10
C ALA A 231 -17.15 5.04 -13.12
N ARG A 232 -15.93 4.93 -12.59
CA ARG A 232 -15.52 3.90 -11.62
C ARG A 232 -15.61 4.37 -10.16
N GLU A 233 -16.07 5.60 -9.93
CA GLU A 233 -16.05 6.27 -8.63
C GLU A 233 -14.69 6.17 -7.93
N LEU A 234 -13.63 6.58 -8.63
CA LEU A 234 -12.27 6.57 -8.09
C LEU A 234 -12.21 7.50 -6.87
N ALA A 235 -11.63 7.02 -5.77
CA ALA A 235 -11.44 7.87 -4.60
C ALA A 235 -10.37 8.91 -4.94
N GLY A 236 -10.73 10.18 -4.86
CA GLY A 236 -9.87 11.33 -5.14
C GLY A 236 -9.74 12.25 -3.93
N ALA A 237 -8.64 12.99 -3.85
CA ALA A 237 -8.50 14.13 -2.96
C ALA A 237 -7.87 15.29 -3.73
N LEU A 238 -8.59 16.40 -3.84
CA LEU A 238 -8.11 17.65 -4.42
C LEU A 238 -7.64 18.59 -3.31
N LEU A 239 -6.46 19.18 -3.53
CA LEU A 239 -5.89 20.19 -2.65
C LEU A 239 -5.52 21.41 -3.49
N LEU A 240 -6.17 22.53 -3.18
CA LEU A 240 -5.89 23.82 -3.76
C LEU A 240 -5.04 24.68 -2.80
N PRO A 241 -4.25 25.64 -3.32
CA PRO A 241 -3.54 26.59 -2.49
C PRO A 241 -4.51 27.35 -1.58
N SER A 242 -4.12 27.62 -0.33
CA SER A 242 -4.97 28.33 0.62
C SER A 242 -5.37 29.75 0.19
N TRP A 243 -4.57 30.34 -0.70
CA TRP A 243 -4.74 31.67 -1.28
C TRP A 243 -5.47 31.67 -2.64
N HIS A 244 -5.74 30.51 -3.24
CA HIS A 244 -6.37 30.45 -4.56
C HIS A 244 -7.83 30.92 -4.52
N THR A 245 -8.20 31.62 -5.58
CA THR A 245 -9.56 32.10 -5.87
C THR A 245 -9.73 32.03 -7.39
N PRO A 246 -10.96 32.00 -7.94
CA PRO A 246 -11.18 31.97 -9.38
C PRO A 246 -10.49 33.11 -10.16
N GLU A 247 -10.22 34.25 -9.52
CA GLU A 247 -9.53 35.41 -10.13
C GLU A 247 -8.06 35.11 -10.46
N HIS A 248 -7.45 34.14 -9.79
CA HIS A 248 -6.07 33.70 -10.07
C HIS A 248 -5.97 32.78 -11.30
N GLY A 249 -7.10 32.41 -11.93
CA GLY A 249 -7.11 31.52 -13.09
C GLY A 249 -6.70 30.08 -12.78
N SER A 250 -6.28 29.36 -13.82
CA SER A 250 -5.94 27.94 -13.74
C SER A 250 -4.51 27.68 -13.27
N LEU A 251 -4.36 26.63 -12.48
CA LEU A 251 -3.13 26.16 -11.86
C LEU A 251 -2.57 24.97 -12.63
N PRO A 252 -1.22 24.83 -12.71
CA PRO A 252 -0.62 23.57 -13.13
C PRO A 252 -1.06 22.45 -12.18
N VAL A 253 -1.36 21.28 -12.74
CA VAL A 253 -1.83 20.13 -11.97
C VAL A 253 -0.65 19.25 -11.59
N LEU A 254 -0.59 18.82 -10.32
CA LEU A 254 0.37 17.83 -9.84
C LEU A 254 -0.40 16.61 -9.31
N LEU A 255 -0.33 15.50 -10.02
CA LEU A 255 -0.79 14.22 -9.49
C LEU A 255 0.24 13.68 -8.49
N ASP A 256 -0.25 13.24 -7.33
CA ASP A 256 0.57 12.67 -6.26
C ASP A 256 -0.03 11.33 -5.79
N PRO A 257 -0.12 10.30 -6.65
CA PRO A 257 -0.63 8.99 -6.26
C PRO A 257 0.44 8.13 -5.57
N TYR A 258 0.03 6.97 -5.07
CA TYR A 258 0.92 5.80 -5.01
C TYR A 258 0.55 4.82 -6.10
N GLY A 259 -0.75 4.47 -6.18
CA GLY A 259 -1.33 3.72 -7.30
C GLY A 259 -0.97 2.24 -7.38
N GLY A 260 -0.16 1.73 -6.45
CA GLY A 260 0.18 0.31 -6.34
C GLY A 260 -0.66 -0.46 -5.33
N PRO A 261 -0.63 -1.80 -5.39
CA PRO A 261 -1.32 -2.65 -4.44
C PRO A 261 -0.82 -2.44 -3.01
N GLN A 262 -1.66 -2.80 -2.04
CA GLN A 262 -1.38 -2.72 -0.60
C GLN A 262 -1.13 -1.31 -0.03
N ALA A 263 -1.23 -0.24 -0.82
CA ALA A 263 -1.21 1.12 -0.31
C ALA A 263 -2.45 1.91 -0.74
N GLN A 264 -3.01 2.65 0.20
CA GLN A 264 -4.16 3.52 0.01
C GLN A 264 -3.79 4.93 0.51
N ARG A 265 -3.90 5.94 -0.34
CA ARG A 265 -3.56 7.33 0.01
C ARG A 265 -4.79 8.19 0.30
N VAL A 266 -5.90 7.94 -0.39
CA VAL A 266 -7.15 8.67 -0.24
C VAL A 266 -7.94 8.09 0.93
N LEU A 267 -7.67 8.65 2.10
CA LEU A 267 -8.26 8.25 3.37
C LEU A 267 -8.76 9.48 4.11
N HIS A 268 -9.82 9.34 4.89
CA HIS A 268 -10.42 10.41 5.68
C HIS A 268 -9.57 10.76 6.92
N ARG A 269 -8.33 11.20 6.70
CA ARG A 269 -7.36 11.60 7.74
C ARG A 269 -6.52 12.78 7.26
N ARG A 270 -6.56 13.89 8.00
CA ARG A 270 -5.98 15.16 7.51
C ARG A 270 -4.46 15.12 7.31
N HIS A 271 -3.75 14.53 8.27
CA HIS A 271 -2.28 14.50 8.28
C HIS A 271 -1.68 13.73 7.09
N GLY A 272 -2.44 12.85 6.44
CA GLY A 272 -1.99 12.10 5.26
C GLY A 272 -1.69 12.98 4.04
N TYR A 273 -2.10 14.25 4.06
CA TYR A 273 -2.02 15.16 2.92
C TYR A 273 -1.08 16.34 3.14
N LEU A 274 -0.22 16.32 4.16
CA LEU A 274 0.67 17.46 4.47
C LEU A 274 1.60 17.82 3.32
N THR A 275 2.27 16.83 2.71
CA THR A 275 3.15 17.06 1.56
C THR A 275 2.37 17.53 0.33
N SER A 276 1.19 16.96 0.09
CA SER A 276 0.32 17.35 -1.03
C SER A 276 -0.18 18.79 -0.85
N GLN A 277 -0.59 19.19 0.36
CA GLN A 277 -0.93 20.58 0.65
C GLN A 277 0.28 21.49 0.52
N TRP A 278 1.47 21.07 0.96
CA TRP A 278 2.68 21.88 0.82
C TRP A 278 2.94 22.22 -0.65
N PHE A 279 2.85 21.26 -1.56
CA PHE A 279 2.94 21.53 -3.01
C PHE A 279 1.78 22.43 -3.48
N ALA A 280 0.57 22.25 -2.96
CA ALA A 280 -0.54 23.14 -3.30
C ALA A 280 -0.22 24.59 -2.93
N GLU A 281 0.33 24.84 -1.74
CA GLU A 281 0.76 26.18 -1.32
C GLU A 281 1.85 26.78 -2.22
N GLN A 282 2.57 25.97 -3.00
CA GLN A 282 3.56 26.44 -3.99
C GLN A 282 2.96 26.80 -5.36
N GLY A 283 1.64 26.74 -5.51
CA GLY A 283 0.92 27.15 -6.72
C GLY A 283 0.53 26.02 -7.67
N PHE A 284 0.28 24.81 -7.13
CA PHE A 284 -0.22 23.66 -7.89
C PHE A 284 -1.63 23.29 -7.45
N ALA A 285 -2.47 22.82 -8.38
CA ALA A 285 -3.63 22.02 -8.02
C ALA A 285 -3.16 20.58 -7.81
N VAL A 286 -3.22 20.06 -6.58
CA VAL A 286 -2.67 18.73 -6.26
C VAL A 286 -3.79 17.71 -6.18
N LEU A 287 -3.69 16.65 -6.99
CA LEU A 287 -4.68 15.59 -7.06
C LEU A 287 -4.07 14.25 -6.60
N VAL A 288 -4.65 13.65 -5.56
CA VAL A 288 -4.30 12.31 -5.08
C VAL A 288 -5.41 11.35 -5.45
N VAL A 289 -5.08 10.21 -6.06
CA VAL A 289 -6.08 9.25 -6.56
C VAL A 289 -5.69 7.83 -6.19
N ASP A 290 -6.65 7.08 -5.64
CA ASP A 290 -6.57 5.63 -5.47
C ASP A 290 -7.38 4.92 -6.55
N GLY A 291 -6.67 4.18 -7.41
CA GLY A 291 -7.23 3.42 -8.53
C GLY A 291 -7.33 1.92 -8.27
N ARG A 292 -7.64 1.16 -9.31
CA ARG A 292 -7.68 -0.31 -9.30
C ARG A 292 -6.36 -0.90 -8.78
N GLY A 293 -6.47 -1.97 -8.01
CA GLY A 293 -5.35 -2.59 -7.28
C GLY A 293 -5.10 -2.03 -5.88
N THR A 294 -5.53 -0.79 -5.59
CA THR A 294 -5.41 -0.23 -4.22
C THR A 294 -6.44 -0.87 -3.26
N GLY A 295 -6.10 -0.97 -1.98
CA GLY A 295 -6.92 -1.69 -1.01
C GLY A 295 -8.23 -1.00 -0.64
N GLY A 296 -9.17 -1.77 -0.06
CA GLY A 296 -10.39 -1.23 0.56
C GLY A 296 -11.66 -1.30 -0.30
N ARG A 297 -11.58 -1.87 -1.51
CA ARG A 297 -12.72 -1.92 -2.46
C ARG A 297 -13.15 -3.32 -2.91
N GLY A 298 -12.57 -4.36 -2.33
CA GLY A 298 -13.00 -5.73 -2.55
C GLY A 298 -12.04 -6.52 -3.43
N PRO A 299 -12.15 -7.85 -3.43
CA PRO A 299 -11.20 -8.72 -4.12
C PRO A 299 -11.16 -8.47 -5.64
N ALA A 300 -12.31 -8.17 -6.27
CA ALA A 300 -12.35 -7.84 -7.70
C ALA A 300 -11.59 -6.55 -8.05
N TRP A 301 -11.60 -5.56 -7.14
CA TRP A 301 -10.85 -4.32 -7.31
C TRP A 301 -9.35 -4.54 -7.14
N ASP A 302 -8.98 -5.32 -6.12
CA ASP A 302 -7.59 -5.70 -5.85
C ASP A 302 -7.00 -6.47 -7.05
N ARG A 303 -7.77 -7.37 -7.66
CA ARG A 303 -7.35 -8.26 -8.76
C ARG A 303 -7.41 -7.66 -10.15
N ALA A 304 -7.92 -6.45 -10.28
CA ALA A 304 -7.99 -5.78 -11.57
C ALA A 304 -6.61 -5.47 -12.19
N ILE A 305 -5.51 -5.66 -11.45
CA ILE A 305 -4.12 -5.50 -11.90
C ILE A 305 -3.41 -6.85 -12.18
N ALA A 306 -4.11 -7.98 -12.10
CA ALA A 306 -3.51 -9.29 -12.31
C ALA A 306 -2.91 -9.40 -13.73
N GLY A 307 -1.60 -9.65 -13.83
CA GLY A 307 -0.85 -9.69 -15.08
C GLY A 307 -0.58 -8.32 -15.73
N ASP A 308 -1.16 -7.24 -15.21
CA ASP A 308 -0.99 -5.88 -15.74
C ASP A 308 -1.01 -4.86 -14.61
N THR A 309 0.17 -4.61 -14.03
CA THR A 309 0.38 -3.55 -13.03
C THR A 309 0.61 -2.19 -13.67
N ALA A 310 0.63 -2.10 -15.02
CA ALA A 310 0.87 -0.88 -15.76
C ALA A 310 -0.43 -0.19 -16.21
N GLY A 311 -1.28 -0.91 -16.94
CA GLY A 311 -2.43 -0.38 -17.66
C GLY A 311 -3.52 0.19 -16.76
N PRO A 312 -4.15 -0.64 -15.89
CA PRO A 312 -5.22 -0.18 -15.01
C PRO A 312 -4.82 1.00 -14.10
N PRO A 313 -3.68 0.95 -13.37
CA PRO A 313 -3.28 2.07 -12.52
C PRO A 313 -3.05 3.36 -13.29
N LEU A 314 -2.41 3.31 -14.46
CA LEU A 314 -2.19 4.49 -15.30
C LEU A 314 -3.49 5.06 -15.85
N GLN A 315 -4.37 4.21 -16.37
CA GLN A 315 -5.64 4.66 -16.95
C GLN A 315 -6.51 5.34 -15.89
N ASP A 316 -6.50 4.83 -14.66
CA ASP A 316 -7.28 5.43 -13.57
C ASP A 316 -6.78 6.83 -13.19
N GLN A 317 -5.48 7.11 -13.31
CA GLN A 317 -4.97 8.49 -13.11
C GLN A 317 -5.47 9.45 -14.18
N VAL A 318 -5.50 9.01 -15.44
CA VAL A 318 -5.98 9.83 -16.56
C VAL A 318 -7.49 10.08 -16.45
N ASP A 319 -8.26 9.03 -16.16
CA ASP A 319 -9.71 9.13 -16.01
C ASP A 319 -10.08 10.05 -14.83
N ALA A 320 -9.36 9.93 -13.71
CA ALA A 320 -9.56 10.80 -12.56
C ALA A 320 -9.19 12.26 -12.83
N LEU A 321 -8.10 12.53 -13.55
CA LEU A 321 -7.70 13.88 -13.93
C LEU A 321 -8.79 14.56 -14.77
N HIS A 322 -9.28 13.89 -15.81
CA HIS A 322 -10.31 14.46 -16.68
C HIS A 322 -11.65 14.60 -15.97
N ALA A 323 -12.03 13.64 -15.12
CA ALA A 323 -13.25 13.76 -14.32
C ALA A 323 -13.17 14.93 -13.34
N CYS A 324 -12.03 15.13 -12.67
CA CYS A 324 -11.83 16.26 -11.76
C CYS A 324 -11.88 17.60 -12.53
N ALA A 325 -11.17 17.71 -13.65
CA ALA A 325 -11.14 18.94 -14.45
C ALA A 325 -12.49 19.29 -15.12
N ALA A 326 -13.43 18.34 -15.20
CA ALA A 326 -14.79 18.62 -15.68
C ALA A 326 -15.65 19.39 -14.65
N GLU A 327 -15.27 19.33 -13.37
CA GLU A 327 -15.97 20.03 -12.27
C GLU A 327 -15.14 21.16 -11.65
N HIS A 328 -13.83 21.20 -11.95
CA HIS A 328 -12.84 22.10 -11.39
C HIS A 328 -12.07 22.84 -12.50
N ASP A 329 -12.59 24.01 -12.90
CA ASP A 329 -12.02 24.86 -13.95
C ASP A 329 -10.61 25.40 -13.60
N GLU A 330 -10.18 25.26 -12.34
CA GLU A 330 -8.86 25.66 -11.88
C GLU A 330 -7.76 24.71 -12.36
N LEU A 331 -8.06 23.54 -12.92
CA LEU A 331 -7.08 22.56 -13.37
C LEU A 331 -6.62 22.85 -14.81
N ASP A 332 -5.37 23.27 -14.99
CA ASP A 332 -4.78 23.42 -16.33
C ASP A 332 -4.25 22.10 -16.89
N LEU A 333 -5.04 21.48 -17.77
CA LEU A 333 -4.69 20.22 -18.43
C LEU A 333 -3.51 20.32 -19.42
N ASN A 334 -3.04 21.53 -19.77
CA ASN A 334 -1.84 21.69 -20.59
C ASN A 334 -0.56 21.68 -19.75
N ARG A 335 -0.67 21.64 -18.42
CA ARG A 335 0.45 21.71 -17.48
C ARG A 335 0.26 20.71 -16.35
N VAL A 336 0.44 19.43 -16.70
CA VAL A 336 0.22 18.30 -15.79
C VAL A 336 1.53 17.60 -15.47
N ALA A 337 1.86 17.53 -14.19
CA ALA A 337 2.91 16.70 -13.63
C ALA A 337 2.34 15.50 -12.87
N ILE A 338 3.18 14.49 -12.70
CA ILE A 338 2.95 13.38 -11.77
C ILE A 338 4.21 13.08 -10.97
N ARG A 339 4.05 12.81 -9.67
CA ARG A 339 5.16 12.41 -8.81
C ARG A 339 4.81 11.17 -8.00
N GLY A 340 5.83 10.41 -7.65
CA GLY A 340 5.67 9.30 -6.72
C GLY A 340 6.99 8.67 -6.31
N TRP A 341 6.90 7.77 -5.33
CA TRP A 341 8.02 7.00 -4.81
C TRP A 341 7.72 5.50 -4.85
N SER A 342 8.72 4.64 -5.05
CA SER A 342 8.53 3.19 -5.15
C SER A 342 7.59 2.85 -6.33
N PHE A 343 6.49 2.12 -6.11
CA PHE A 343 5.47 1.90 -7.14
C PHE A 343 4.92 3.22 -7.71
N GLY A 344 4.75 4.25 -6.89
CA GLY A 344 4.36 5.57 -7.38
C GLY A 344 5.40 6.20 -8.29
N GLY A 345 6.69 5.89 -8.08
CA GLY A 345 7.78 6.31 -8.97
C GLY A 345 7.73 5.56 -10.31
N TYR A 346 7.45 4.26 -10.27
CA TYR A 346 7.15 3.45 -11.46
C TYR A 346 5.98 4.05 -12.25
N LEU A 347 4.85 4.34 -11.58
CA LEU A 347 3.67 4.93 -12.19
C LEU A 347 3.94 6.32 -12.77
N ALA A 348 4.71 7.17 -12.08
CA ALA A 348 5.09 8.50 -12.56
C ALA A 348 5.95 8.42 -13.82
N ALA A 349 6.97 7.56 -13.85
CA ALA A 349 7.79 7.36 -15.05
C ALA A 349 6.96 6.74 -16.19
N LEU A 350 6.14 5.73 -15.90
CA LEU A 350 5.24 5.10 -16.87
C LEU A 350 4.31 6.13 -17.53
N ALA A 351 3.78 7.08 -16.76
CA ALA A 351 2.84 8.09 -17.22
C ALA A 351 3.44 9.00 -18.31
N VAL A 352 4.65 9.54 -18.13
CA VAL A 352 5.32 10.38 -19.15
C VAL A 352 5.87 9.57 -20.34
N LEU A 353 6.02 8.24 -20.18
CA LEU A 353 6.43 7.35 -21.26
C LEU A 353 5.23 6.90 -22.12
N ARG A 354 4.09 6.55 -21.51
CA ARG A 354 2.92 6.01 -22.24
C ARG A 354 1.85 7.03 -22.56
N ARG A 355 1.75 8.11 -21.78
CA ARG A 355 0.75 9.17 -21.95
C ARG A 355 1.39 10.55 -21.97
N PRO A 356 2.39 10.81 -22.83
CA PRO A 356 2.99 12.13 -22.99
C PRO A 356 1.99 13.18 -23.52
N ASP A 357 0.85 12.74 -24.05
CA ASP A 357 -0.30 13.58 -24.42
C ASP A 357 -1.04 14.16 -23.21
N VAL A 358 -0.85 13.57 -22.01
CA VAL A 358 -1.48 14.01 -20.76
C VAL A 358 -0.44 14.53 -19.78
N PHE A 359 0.65 13.78 -19.58
CA PHE A 359 1.66 14.08 -18.57
C PHE A 359 2.91 14.69 -19.22
N HIS A 360 3.25 15.89 -18.77
CA HIS A 360 4.32 16.70 -19.36
C HIS A 360 5.61 16.66 -18.53
N THR A 361 5.49 16.29 -17.25
CA THR A 361 6.61 16.20 -16.31
C THR A 361 6.39 15.08 -15.31
N ALA A 362 7.42 14.30 -15.02
CA ALA A 362 7.39 13.28 -13.98
C ALA A 362 8.58 13.36 -13.02
N ILE A 363 8.29 13.08 -11.76
CA ILE A 363 9.28 12.83 -10.72
C ILE A 363 9.12 11.39 -10.24
N ALA A 364 10.09 10.55 -10.59
CA ALA A 364 10.11 9.14 -10.26
C ALA A 364 11.18 8.86 -9.20
N GLY A 365 10.75 8.71 -7.95
CA GLY A 365 11.59 8.33 -6.83
C GLY A 365 11.63 6.82 -6.62
N ALA A 366 12.82 6.24 -6.48
CA ALA A 366 13.07 4.81 -6.36
C ALA A 366 12.15 3.93 -7.24
N PRO A 367 12.03 4.19 -8.56
CA PRO A 367 11.07 3.50 -9.40
C PRO A 367 11.49 2.05 -9.63
N VAL A 368 10.54 1.11 -9.59
CA VAL A 368 10.72 -0.25 -10.10
C VAL A 368 10.65 -0.18 -11.62
N SER A 369 11.81 -0.07 -12.29
CA SER A 369 11.84 0.06 -13.76
C SER A 369 11.83 -1.28 -14.50
N ASP A 370 12.26 -2.37 -13.87
CA ASP A 370 12.41 -3.70 -14.48
C ASP A 370 11.99 -4.75 -13.47
N TRP A 371 10.84 -5.37 -13.70
CA TRP A 371 10.25 -6.31 -12.74
C TRP A 371 11.09 -7.57 -12.52
N LEU A 372 12.05 -7.89 -13.39
CA LEU A 372 12.98 -9.01 -13.17
C LEU A 372 13.99 -8.74 -12.05
N LEU A 373 14.18 -7.48 -11.65
CA LEU A 373 15.08 -7.11 -10.57
C LEU A 373 14.42 -7.11 -9.18
N TYR A 374 13.08 -7.18 -9.12
CA TYR A 374 12.34 -7.11 -7.86
C TYR A 374 12.04 -8.50 -7.29
N ASP A 375 11.67 -8.58 -6.01
CA ASP A 375 11.61 -9.86 -5.29
C ASP A 375 10.54 -10.83 -5.82
N THR A 376 10.77 -12.12 -5.61
CA THR A 376 9.89 -13.23 -5.99
C THR A 376 8.48 -13.09 -5.44
N HIS A 377 8.32 -12.87 -4.13
CA HIS A 377 7.03 -12.94 -3.47
C HIS A 377 6.10 -11.81 -3.90
N TYR A 378 6.59 -10.57 -3.97
CA TYR A 378 5.81 -9.46 -4.49
C TYR A 378 5.52 -9.64 -5.98
N THR A 379 6.55 -9.89 -6.78
CA THR A 379 6.41 -9.77 -8.24
C THR A 379 5.61 -10.92 -8.85
N GLU A 380 5.90 -12.15 -8.44
CA GLU A 380 5.22 -13.33 -8.98
C GLU A 380 3.74 -13.40 -8.56
N ARG A 381 3.37 -12.76 -7.43
CA ARG A 381 1.96 -12.61 -7.02
C ARG A 381 1.14 -11.89 -8.09
N TYR A 382 1.67 -10.80 -8.63
CA TYR A 382 0.93 -9.93 -9.55
C TYR A 382 1.21 -10.26 -11.01
N LEU A 383 2.41 -10.74 -11.36
CA LEU A 383 2.85 -10.93 -12.75
C LEU A 383 3.12 -12.39 -13.15
N GLY A 384 3.07 -13.35 -12.21
CA GLY A 384 3.36 -14.77 -12.47
C GLY A 384 4.86 -15.10 -12.55
N ASP A 385 5.23 -16.32 -12.96
CA ASP A 385 6.63 -16.73 -13.08
C ASP A 385 7.24 -16.18 -14.40
N PRO A 386 8.34 -15.39 -14.34
CA PRO A 386 8.96 -14.84 -15.55
C PRO A 386 9.59 -15.91 -16.45
N ASN A 387 9.87 -17.11 -15.93
CA ASN A 387 10.38 -18.22 -16.74
C ASN A 387 9.27 -18.86 -17.61
N GLU A 388 8.01 -18.68 -17.23
CA GLU A 388 6.84 -19.16 -17.98
C GLU A 388 6.27 -18.05 -18.88
N HIS A 389 6.21 -16.82 -18.38
CA HIS A 389 5.56 -15.66 -19.02
C HIS A 389 6.48 -14.42 -19.11
N PRO A 390 7.64 -14.50 -19.81
CA PRO A 390 8.59 -13.37 -19.91
C PRO A 390 8.00 -12.14 -20.62
N GLU A 391 6.99 -12.32 -21.47
CA GLU A 391 6.28 -11.24 -22.16
C GLU A 391 5.52 -10.32 -21.20
N VAL A 392 4.97 -10.88 -20.10
CA VAL A 392 4.26 -10.10 -19.07
C VAL A 392 5.22 -9.15 -18.38
N TYR A 393 6.42 -9.63 -18.06
CA TYR A 393 7.47 -8.82 -17.43
C TYR A 393 7.97 -7.71 -18.35
N THR A 394 8.15 -8.01 -19.64
CA THR A 394 8.50 -7.00 -20.64
C THR A 394 7.41 -5.92 -20.72
N ALA A 395 6.14 -6.32 -20.85
CA ALA A 395 5.01 -5.40 -20.97
C ALA A 395 4.80 -4.49 -19.75
N ASN A 396 5.25 -4.90 -18.56
CA ASN A 396 5.13 -4.10 -17.33
C ASN A 396 6.43 -3.34 -16.98
N SER A 397 7.53 -3.51 -17.72
CA SER A 397 8.81 -2.83 -17.44
C SER A 397 9.01 -1.57 -18.28
N LEU A 398 9.83 -0.63 -17.82
CA LEU A 398 9.99 0.70 -18.42
C LEU A 398 11.07 0.83 -19.52
N PRO A 399 12.23 0.12 -19.48
CA PRO A 399 13.31 0.36 -20.43
C PRO A 399 12.92 0.26 -21.91
N HIS A 400 12.00 -0.64 -22.28
CA HIS A 400 11.55 -0.78 -23.67
C HIS A 400 10.71 0.41 -24.17
N LEU A 401 10.18 1.24 -23.25
CA LEU A 401 9.40 2.43 -23.56
C LEU A 401 10.25 3.70 -23.65
N ALA A 402 11.56 3.62 -23.42
CA ALA A 402 12.43 4.79 -23.31
C ALA A 402 12.31 5.75 -24.51
N GLY A 403 12.16 5.21 -25.73
CA GLY A 403 11.95 6.00 -26.96
C GLY A 403 10.66 6.85 -26.98
N GLU A 404 9.69 6.53 -26.14
CA GLU A 404 8.39 7.20 -26.05
C GLU A 404 8.40 8.40 -25.11
N LEU A 405 9.51 8.68 -24.41
CA LEU A 405 9.58 9.85 -23.52
C LEU A 405 9.29 11.14 -24.30
N GLY A 406 8.18 11.80 -23.97
CA GLY A 406 7.72 13.04 -24.60
C GLY A 406 7.82 14.29 -23.71
N GLY A 407 8.07 14.12 -22.41
CA GLY A 407 8.16 15.21 -21.43
C GLY A 407 9.43 15.16 -20.60
N GLU A 408 9.42 15.90 -19.50
CA GLU A 408 10.55 16.04 -18.58
C GLU A 408 10.53 14.94 -17.50
N LEU A 409 11.67 14.29 -17.25
CA LEU A 409 11.76 13.21 -16.26
C LEU A 409 12.92 13.43 -15.28
N LEU A 410 12.60 13.46 -13.99
CA LEU A 410 13.55 13.41 -12.88
C LEU A 410 13.50 12.03 -12.21
N LEU A 411 14.61 11.30 -12.29
CA LEU A 411 14.86 10.07 -11.54
C LEU A 411 15.58 10.41 -10.24
N ILE A 412 15.08 9.91 -9.11
CA ILE A 412 15.70 10.09 -7.79
C ILE A 412 15.86 8.72 -7.15
N HIS A 413 17.04 8.38 -6.63
CA HIS A 413 17.22 7.04 -6.07
C HIS A 413 18.33 6.96 -5.02
N GLY A 414 18.09 6.23 -3.94
CA GLY A 414 19.09 5.83 -2.95
C GLY A 414 20.16 4.91 -3.55
N THR A 415 21.44 5.24 -3.38
CA THR A 415 22.52 4.41 -3.97
C THR A 415 22.79 3.12 -3.20
N VAL A 416 22.18 2.97 -2.02
CA VAL A 416 22.28 1.76 -1.18
C VAL A 416 20.89 1.19 -0.85
N ASP A 417 19.91 1.48 -1.71
CA ASP A 417 18.57 0.88 -1.65
C ASP A 417 18.69 -0.65 -1.80
N ASP A 418 18.18 -1.34 -0.79
CA ASP A 418 18.17 -2.80 -0.64
C ASP A 418 16.77 -3.40 -0.86
N ASN A 419 15.78 -2.56 -1.16
CA ASN A 419 14.44 -2.97 -1.56
C ASN A 419 14.25 -2.84 -3.08
N VAL A 420 14.27 -1.61 -3.60
CA VAL A 420 14.30 -1.33 -5.04
C VAL A 420 15.74 -1.00 -5.37
N VAL A 421 16.53 -1.97 -5.82
CA VAL A 421 17.97 -1.75 -6.01
C VAL A 421 18.26 -0.63 -7.01
N PHE A 422 19.30 0.17 -6.75
CA PHE A 422 19.66 1.33 -7.59
C PHE A 422 19.84 1.02 -9.09
N ALA A 423 20.12 -0.25 -9.42
CA ALA A 423 20.18 -0.76 -10.79
C ALA A 423 18.92 -0.44 -11.61
N HIS A 424 17.74 -0.35 -10.98
CA HIS A 424 16.51 0.05 -11.67
C HIS A 424 16.64 1.43 -12.34
N SER A 425 17.10 2.45 -11.59
CA SER A 425 17.29 3.79 -12.17
C SER A 425 18.41 3.83 -13.20
N LEU A 426 19.46 3.03 -13.02
CA LEU A 426 20.56 2.95 -13.98
C LEU A 426 20.10 2.34 -15.32
N LEU A 427 19.33 1.24 -15.31
CA LEU A 427 18.82 0.60 -16.52
C LEU A 427 17.88 1.52 -17.30
N LEU A 428 16.99 2.24 -16.61
CA LEU A 428 16.11 3.20 -17.27
C LEU A 428 16.90 4.39 -17.83
N SER A 429 17.87 4.91 -17.06
CA SER A 429 18.75 6.01 -17.50
C SER A 429 19.58 5.63 -18.73
N GLU A 430 20.12 4.41 -18.76
CA GLU A 430 20.83 3.85 -19.91
C GLU A 430 19.91 3.75 -21.14
N ALA A 431 18.72 3.18 -20.99
CA ALA A 431 17.76 3.04 -22.07
C ALA A 431 17.34 4.41 -22.66
N LEU A 432 17.08 5.40 -21.80
CA LEU A 432 16.77 6.78 -22.20
C LEU A 432 17.94 7.42 -22.97
N THR A 433 19.17 7.25 -22.46
CA THR A 433 20.38 7.78 -23.12
C THR A 433 20.58 7.15 -24.50
N ASN A 434 20.43 5.83 -24.61
CA ASN A 434 20.54 5.10 -25.87
C ASN A 434 19.45 5.50 -26.89
N ALA A 435 18.26 5.88 -26.40
CA ALA A 435 17.17 6.42 -27.22
C ALA A 435 17.31 7.92 -27.55
N GLY A 436 18.37 8.59 -27.08
CA GLY A 436 18.60 10.02 -27.30
C GLY A 436 17.64 10.92 -26.52
N LYS A 437 17.08 10.43 -25.42
CA LYS A 437 16.08 11.15 -24.60
C LYS A 437 16.72 11.78 -23.36
N ALA A 438 16.61 13.10 -23.26
CA ALA A 438 17.09 13.84 -22.10
C ALA A 438 16.30 13.49 -20.84
N HIS A 439 16.99 13.36 -19.71
CA HIS A 439 16.41 13.13 -18.39
C HIS A 439 17.40 13.59 -17.31
N THR A 440 16.91 13.81 -16.10
CA THR A 440 17.75 14.13 -14.93
C THR A 440 17.83 12.93 -13.99
N LEU A 441 19.02 12.60 -13.51
CA LEU A 441 19.24 11.57 -12.48
C LEU A 441 19.87 12.20 -11.24
N LEU A 442 19.19 12.08 -10.11
CA LEU A 442 19.63 12.51 -8.78
C LEU A 442 19.92 11.27 -7.90
N PRO A 443 21.16 10.77 -7.87
CA PRO A 443 21.55 9.73 -6.92
C PRO A 443 21.65 10.32 -5.51
N LEU A 444 21.22 9.54 -4.51
CA LEU A 444 21.25 9.90 -3.09
C LEU A 444 22.25 9.01 -2.33
N PRO A 445 23.51 9.45 -2.13
CA PRO A 445 24.52 8.65 -1.45
C PRO A 445 24.12 8.27 -0.01
N GLY A 446 24.27 6.97 0.30
CA GLY A 446 24.02 6.42 1.63
C GLY A 446 22.54 6.40 2.05
N VAL A 447 21.62 6.61 1.12
CA VAL A 447 20.18 6.45 1.35
C VAL A 447 19.77 5.07 0.84
N SER A 448 19.04 4.32 1.68
CA SER A 448 18.37 3.06 1.31
C SER A 448 17.04 3.41 0.60
N HIS A 449 15.93 2.72 0.87
CA HIS A 449 14.68 2.92 0.15
C HIS A 449 14.00 4.26 0.42
N MET A 450 14.16 4.78 1.64
CA MET A 450 13.60 6.08 2.04
C MET A 450 14.68 6.96 2.66
N PRO A 451 14.67 8.28 2.40
CA PRO A 451 15.46 9.21 3.19
C PRO A 451 14.93 9.25 4.63
N THR A 452 15.81 9.07 5.61
CA THR A 452 15.46 9.08 7.04
C THR A 452 15.90 10.36 7.77
N SER A 453 16.75 11.17 7.14
CA SER A 453 17.23 12.43 7.68
C SER A 453 16.27 13.56 7.29
N GLU A 454 15.83 14.34 8.28
CA GLU A 454 14.97 15.51 8.09
C GLU A 454 15.52 16.46 7.02
N SER A 455 16.79 16.86 7.15
CA SER A 455 17.43 17.75 6.18
C SER A 455 17.50 17.16 4.77
N LYS A 456 17.72 15.85 4.62
CA LYS A 456 17.67 15.20 3.30
C LYS A 456 16.25 15.22 2.73
N THR A 457 15.24 14.92 3.54
CA THR A 457 13.83 14.92 3.12
C THR A 457 13.35 16.31 2.72
N GLU A 458 13.69 17.34 3.50
CA GLU A 458 13.36 18.74 3.20
C GLU A 458 14.00 19.19 1.87
N ASN A 459 15.33 19.04 1.74
CA ASN A 459 16.04 19.43 0.53
C ASN A 459 15.54 18.65 -0.70
N LEU A 460 15.14 17.40 -0.53
CA LEU A 460 14.58 16.60 -1.60
C LEU A 460 13.23 17.15 -2.09
N LEU A 461 12.39 17.68 -1.21
CA LEU A 461 11.14 18.36 -1.60
C LEU A 461 11.44 19.68 -2.33
N LEU A 462 12.44 20.45 -1.87
CA LEU A 462 12.86 21.68 -2.53
C LEU A 462 13.43 21.45 -3.94
N LEU A 463 14.24 20.39 -4.13
CA LEU A 463 14.76 20.00 -5.44
C LEU A 463 13.65 19.54 -6.40
N GLN A 464 12.65 18.82 -5.89
CA GLN A 464 11.46 18.46 -6.66
C GLN A 464 10.67 19.70 -7.09
N LEU A 465 10.46 20.64 -6.17
CA LEU A 465 9.76 21.89 -6.46
C LEU A 465 10.50 22.73 -7.51
N ASP A 466 11.82 22.88 -7.40
CA ASP A 466 12.65 23.57 -8.39
C ASP A 466 12.53 22.91 -9.78
N PHE A 467 12.58 21.59 -9.83
CA PHE A 467 12.37 20.85 -11.08
C PHE A 467 10.99 21.12 -11.69
N LEU A 468 9.92 21.07 -10.89
CA LEU A 468 8.56 21.38 -11.35
C LEU A 468 8.43 22.81 -11.85
N ARG A 469 8.99 23.80 -11.13
CA ARG A 469 8.92 25.21 -11.56
C ARG A 469 9.63 25.48 -12.88
N ARG A 470 10.74 24.79 -13.15
CA ARG A 470 11.47 24.93 -14.42
C ARG A 470 10.76 24.29 -15.61
N THR A 471 10.07 23.18 -15.36
CA THR A 471 9.49 22.32 -16.42
C THR A 471 8.01 22.59 -16.67
N LEU A 472 7.31 23.09 -15.66
CA LEU A 472 5.90 23.52 -15.68
C LEU A 472 5.77 24.94 -15.13
N PRO A 473 6.25 25.97 -15.86
CA PRO A 473 6.22 27.34 -15.38
C PRO A 473 4.78 27.78 -15.09
N SER A 474 4.59 28.41 -13.92
CA SER A 474 3.35 29.09 -13.59
C SER A 474 3.39 30.53 -14.06
N PRO A 475 2.33 31.07 -14.69
CA PRO A 475 2.26 32.49 -15.03
C PRO A 475 2.24 33.40 -13.79
N HIS A 476 2.06 32.83 -12.59
CA HIS A 476 1.98 33.54 -11.31
C HIS A 476 3.19 33.30 -10.38
N ALA A 477 4.26 32.65 -10.85
CA ALA A 477 5.45 32.31 -10.06
C ALA A 477 6.45 33.45 -9.89
#